data_AF-A0A9X1V2G5-F1
#
_entry.id   AF-A0A9X1V2G5-F1
#
_cell.length_a   1.000
_cell.length_b   1.000
_cell.length_c   1.000
_cell.angle_alpha   90.00
_cell.angle_beta   90.00
_cell.angle_gamma   90.00
#
_symmetry.space_group_name_H-M   'P 1'
#
loop_
_entity.id
_entity.type
_entity.pdbx_description
1 polymer ?
#
loop_
_entity_poly.entity_id
_entity_poly.type
_entity_poly.pdbx_seq_one_letter_code
_entity_poly.pdbx_strand_id
1 'polypeptide(L)'
;MPKPFQGLLLICILLFSISGTRAQKRSGNEDYRQKMRDLVKDIAKKSRSKNSDFIIIPQNGIELIQKSGKNKTGTATPYLNAISAVAQEDLFYGYLEDDLPTPHQENSYLINYLNLIKQIKKPVFSIDYAFSDQNVTHSYFLNSNKDFIPFVAKRELNEIPQSKIFRENTRDIQKLEEVRNFLYLLNFSNFRSKEELIDKLAETNYDLLIIDAFFGRFDAFSAEEIASLKKKGNGGSRLVIAYMSIGEAEEYRFYWQKNWETYAPAWLTKENPNWAGNYKVKYWHTDWKNIIYRSENSYLRKIQNAGFDGVYLDIIDAFEYFENE
;
A
#
# COMPACT_ATOMS: atom_id res chain seq x y z
N MET A 1 -29.41 -13.43 -1.24
CA MET A 1 -29.30 -12.09 -0.62
C MET A 1 -27.82 -11.86 -0.31
N PRO A 2 -27.18 -10.84 -0.90
CA PRO A 2 -25.78 -10.56 -0.60
C PRO A 2 -25.69 -10.18 0.88
N LYS A 3 -24.79 -10.84 1.61
CA LYS A 3 -24.51 -10.49 3.00
C LYS A 3 -24.02 -9.02 3.02
N PRO A 4 -24.52 -8.17 3.93
CA PRO A 4 -23.98 -6.84 4.09
C PRO A 4 -22.48 -6.94 4.37
N PHE A 5 -21.70 -6.06 3.75
CA PHE A 5 -20.28 -5.83 4.06
C PHE A 5 -20.17 -5.68 5.58
N GLN A 6 -19.73 -6.74 6.27
CA GLN A 6 -19.35 -6.63 7.67
C GLN A 6 -18.01 -5.91 7.65
N GLY A 7 -17.98 -4.67 8.15
CA GLY A 7 -16.75 -3.92 8.38
C GLY A 7 -15.77 -4.85 9.09
N LEU A 8 -14.73 -5.24 8.35
CA LEU A 8 -13.75 -6.18 8.82
C LEU A 8 -12.79 -5.34 9.65
N LEU A 9 -12.79 -5.61 10.97
CA LEU A 9 -11.87 -5.05 11.94
C LEU A 9 -10.46 -5.13 11.34
N LEU A 10 -9.94 -3.99 10.86
CA LEU A 10 -8.57 -3.95 10.37
C LEU A 10 -7.68 -4.28 11.58
N ILE A 11 -6.85 -5.30 11.49
CA ILE A 11 -5.77 -5.55 12.45
C ILE A 11 -4.58 -6.01 11.61
N CYS A 12 -3.67 -5.07 11.28
CA CYS A 12 -2.36 -5.40 10.74
C CYS A 12 -1.47 -5.90 11.90
N ILE A 13 -1.79 -7.06 12.49
CA ILE A 13 -0.79 -7.75 13.30
C ILE A 13 0.14 -8.45 12.32
N LEU A 14 1.30 -7.83 12.10
CA LEU A 14 2.51 -8.55 11.71
C LEU A 14 2.80 -9.56 12.83
N LEU A 15 2.36 -10.80 12.63
CA LEU A 15 2.62 -11.88 13.58
C LEU A 15 4.12 -12.23 13.51
N PHE A 16 4.92 -11.60 14.37
CA PHE A 16 6.15 -12.23 14.84
C PHE A 16 5.74 -13.38 15.76
N SER A 17 5.78 -14.60 15.23
CA SER A 17 5.84 -15.79 16.06
C SER A 17 7.18 -15.81 16.80
N ILE A 18 7.19 -15.32 18.04
CA ILE A 18 8.26 -15.66 18.99
C ILE A 18 8.08 -17.14 19.34
N SER A 19 8.73 -18.01 18.59
CA SER A 19 8.95 -19.40 19.01
C SER A 19 10.44 -19.67 19.06
N GLY A 20 10.98 -19.61 20.28
CA GLY A 20 12.26 -20.20 20.60
C GLY A 20 12.28 -21.70 20.27
N THR A 21 13.36 -22.11 19.61
CA THR A 21 13.86 -23.48 19.47
C THR A 21 12.93 -24.52 18.83
N ARG A 22 12.96 -24.59 17.50
CA ARG A 22 13.27 -25.85 16.80
C ARG A 22 13.86 -25.55 15.43
N ALA A 23 15.13 -25.91 15.24
CA ALA A 23 15.78 -25.89 13.93
C ALA A 23 15.09 -26.91 13.02
N GLN A 24 14.01 -26.49 12.36
CA GLN A 24 13.39 -27.26 11.30
C GLN A 24 14.07 -26.88 10.00
N LYS A 25 14.75 -27.87 9.42
CA LYS A 25 15.56 -27.82 8.21
C LYS A 25 14.68 -27.36 7.03
N ARG A 26 14.66 -26.06 6.70
CA ARG A 26 13.94 -25.55 5.53
C ARG A 26 14.68 -25.93 4.25
N SER A 27 14.08 -26.82 3.45
CA SER A 27 14.49 -27.09 2.08
C SER A 27 13.74 -26.15 1.13
N GLY A 28 14.38 -25.05 0.73
CA GLY A 28 13.88 -24.17 -0.31
C GLY A 28 14.98 -23.25 -0.80
N ASN A 29 15.55 -23.56 -1.97
CA ASN A 29 16.61 -22.79 -2.63
C ASN A 29 16.08 -21.49 -3.29
N GLU A 30 14.84 -21.09 -2.98
CA GLU A 30 14.13 -19.99 -3.63
C GLU A 30 14.25 -18.69 -2.82
N ASP A 31 14.58 -17.60 -3.50
CA ASP A 31 14.68 -16.27 -2.90
C ASP A 31 13.38 -15.50 -3.11
N TYR A 32 12.42 -15.69 -2.20
CA TYR A 32 11.09 -15.07 -2.26
C TYR A 32 11.16 -13.54 -2.23
N ARG A 33 12.06 -12.98 -1.42
CA ARG A 33 12.37 -11.53 -1.43
C ARG A 33 12.82 -11.06 -2.81
N GLN A 34 13.71 -11.78 -3.48
CA GLN A 34 14.12 -11.45 -4.85
C GLN A 34 12.95 -11.56 -5.84
N LYS A 35 12.09 -12.57 -5.71
CA LYS A 35 10.88 -12.71 -6.53
C LYS A 35 9.92 -11.52 -6.36
N MET A 36 9.75 -11.01 -5.14
CA MET A 36 8.91 -9.82 -4.89
C MET A 36 9.56 -8.56 -5.49
N ARG A 37 10.88 -8.38 -5.31
CA ARG A 37 11.61 -7.29 -5.97
C ARG A 37 11.44 -7.33 -7.49
N ASP A 38 11.51 -8.51 -8.09
CA ASP A 38 11.35 -8.67 -9.54
C ASP A 38 9.91 -8.38 -9.99
N LEU A 39 8.90 -8.76 -9.21
CA LEU A 39 7.51 -8.38 -9.49
C LEU A 39 7.33 -6.85 -9.49
N VAL A 40 7.82 -6.16 -8.45
CA VAL A 40 7.73 -4.69 -8.36
C VAL A 40 8.48 -4.02 -9.51
N LYS A 41 9.68 -4.51 -9.86
CA LYS A 41 10.45 -4.01 -11.01
C LYS A 41 9.71 -4.21 -12.33
N ASP A 42 9.06 -5.36 -12.52
CA ASP A 42 8.30 -5.65 -13.73
C ASP A 42 7.05 -4.76 -13.84
N ILE A 43 6.35 -4.53 -12.72
CA ILE A 43 5.23 -3.57 -12.63
C ILE A 43 5.71 -2.17 -13.01
N ALA A 44 6.82 -1.71 -12.40
CA ALA A 44 7.40 -0.39 -12.69
C ALA A 44 7.81 -0.26 -14.16
N LYS A 45 8.41 -1.30 -14.75
CA LYS A 45 8.80 -1.31 -16.17
C LYS A 45 7.57 -1.26 -17.08
N LYS A 46 6.55 -2.09 -16.81
CA LYS A 46 5.32 -2.12 -17.61
C LYS A 46 4.56 -0.80 -17.49
N SER A 47 4.46 -0.23 -16.28
CA SER A 47 3.75 1.03 -16.10
C SER A 47 4.46 2.18 -16.81
N ARG A 48 5.79 2.28 -16.65
CA ARG A 48 6.61 3.34 -17.25
C ARG A 48 6.78 3.25 -18.76
N SER A 49 6.44 2.11 -19.37
CA SER A 49 6.34 2.00 -20.83
C SER A 49 5.21 2.84 -21.44
N LYS A 50 4.21 3.23 -20.65
CA LYS A 50 3.11 4.12 -21.07
C LYS A 50 3.23 5.53 -20.51
N ASN A 51 3.68 5.67 -19.26
CA ASN A 51 3.89 6.95 -18.60
C ASN A 51 5.23 6.90 -17.85
N SER A 52 6.27 7.54 -18.38
CA SER A 52 7.62 7.51 -17.80
C SER A 52 7.68 7.97 -16.35
N ASP A 53 6.73 8.80 -15.93
CA ASP A 53 6.66 9.42 -14.61
C ASP A 53 5.77 8.62 -13.63
N PHE A 54 5.27 7.44 -14.03
CA PHE A 54 4.38 6.63 -13.22
C PHE A 54 5.02 6.25 -11.87
N ILE A 55 4.33 6.60 -10.80
CA ILE A 55 4.79 6.49 -9.42
C ILE A 55 4.58 5.07 -8.89
N ILE A 56 5.57 4.55 -8.14
CA ILE A 56 5.53 3.22 -7.52
C ILE A 56 5.85 3.36 -6.02
N ILE A 57 4.90 3.05 -5.14
CA ILE A 57 5.06 3.17 -3.68
C ILE A 57 4.74 1.82 -3.03
N PRO A 58 5.74 0.96 -2.72
CA PRO A 58 5.51 -0.22 -1.88
C PRO A 58 5.18 0.18 -0.43
N GLN A 59 4.20 -0.52 0.15
CA GLN A 59 3.85 -0.50 1.56
C GLN A 59 4.51 -1.66 2.30
N ASN A 60 5.11 -1.38 3.46
CA ASN A 60 5.76 -2.35 4.35
C ASN A 60 6.87 -3.16 3.63
N GLY A 61 7.30 -4.30 4.20
CA GLY A 61 8.34 -5.17 3.62
C GLY A 61 9.65 -4.45 3.31
N ILE A 62 10.03 -3.49 4.17
CA ILE A 62 11.10 -2.52 3.93
C ILE A 62 12.48 -3.19 3.73
N GLU A 63 12.65 -4.42 4.20
CA GLU A 63 13.85 -5.23 4.03
C GLU A 63 14.20 -5.49 2.56
N LEU A 64 13.23 -5.39 1.64
CA LEU A 64 13.48 -5.55 0.21
C LEU A 64 14.44 -4.50 -0.36
N ILE A 65 14.76 -3.44 0.38
CA ILE A 65 15.79 -2.48 -0.03
C ILE A 65 17.21 -3.05 0.02
N GLN A 66 17.40 -4.20 0.68
CA GLN A 66 18.67 -4.93 0.76
C GLN A 66 18.63 -6.20 -0.10
N LYS A 67 19.83 -6.69 -0.49
CA LYS A 67 19.94 -7.97 -1.21
C LYS A 67 19.68 -9.14 -0.26
N SER A 68 19.09 -10.21 -0.79
CA SER A 68 18.82 -11.46 -0.08
C SER A 68 19.48 -12.67 -0.76
N GLY A 69 19.20 -13.87 -0.28
CA GLY A 69 19.71 -15.12 -0.86
C GLY A 69 21.20 -15.33 -0.62
N LYS A 70 21.94 -15.81 -1.63
CA LYS A 70 23.37 -16.12 -1.53
C LYS A 70 24.27 -14.87 -1.50
N ASN A 71 23.74 -13.70 -1.90
CA ASN A 71 24.48 -12.44 -1.99
C ASN A 71 23.89 -11.39 -1.02
N LYS A 72 23.89 -11.67 0.28
CA LYS A 72 23.20 -10.86 1.32
C LYS A 72 23.82 -9.48 1.61
N THR A 73 24.88 -9.08 0.92
CA THR A 73 25.60 -7.84 1.24
C THR A 73 25.22 -6.68 0.32
N GLY A 74 24.74 -5.59 0.92
CA GLY A 74 24.47 -4.32 0.27
C GLY A 74 23.02 -4.11 -0.19
N THR A 75 22.80 -2.99 -0.86
CA THR A 75 21.47 -2.54 -1.30
C THR A 75 21.01 -3.23 -2.57
N ALA A 76 19.71 -3.45 -2.69
CA ALA A 76 19.06 -3.93 -3.91
C ALA A 76 18.83 -2.75 -4.88
N THR A 77 19.91 -2.16 -5.41
CA THR A 77 19.85 -0.96 -6.27
C THR A 77 18.84 -1.05 -7.41
N PRO A 78 18.70 -2.18 -8.15
CA PRO A 78 17.69 -2.27 -9.20
C PRO A 78 16.24 -2.13 -8.69
N TYR A 79 15.96 -2.57 -7.47
CA TYR A 79 14.67 -2.40 -6.81
C TYR A 79 14.48 -0.95 -6.35
N LEU A 80 15.50 -0.36 -5.71
CA LEU A 80 15.47 1.04 -5.30
C LEU A 80 15.26 2.00 -6.49
N ASN A 81 15.80 1.70 -7.66
CA ASN A 81 15.58 2.48 -8.88
C ASN A 81 14.16 2.29 -9.46
N ALA A 82 13.51 1.16 -9.17
CA ALA A 82 12.15 0.88 -9.65
C ALA A 82 11.09 1.62 -8.82
N ILE A 83 11.30 1.80 -7.52
CA ILE A 83 10.35 2.46 -6.62
C ILE A 83 10.55 3.99 -6.59
N SER A 84 9.48 4.75 -6.36
CA SER A 84 9.52 6.22 -6.27
C SER A 84 9.63 6.71 -4.82
N ALA A 85 8.98 6.01 -3.89
CA ALA A 85 9.00 6.24 -2.45
C ALA A 85 8.84 4.90 -1.71
N VAL A 86 8.74 4.92 -0.39
CA VAL A 86 8.23 3.80 0.42
C VAL A 86 7.15 4.30 1.37
N ALA A 87 6.27 3.41 1.80
CA ALA A 87 5.32 3.67 2.86
C ALA A 87 5.42 2.61 3.97
N GLN A 88 5.22 3.03 5.21
CA GLN A 88 5.27 2.17 6.38
C GLN A 88 4.05 2.43 7.26
N GLU A 89 3.33 1.37 7.60
CA GLU A 89 2.25 1.42 8.59
C GLU A 89 2.78 1.13 9.99
N ASP A 90 2.01 1.52 11.01
CA ASP A 90 2.21 1.15 12.40
C ASP A 90 3.60 1.55 12.94
N LEU A 91 4.17 2.65 12.44
CA LEU A 91 5.56 3.02 12.72
C LEU A 91 5.75 3.50 14.17
N PHE A 92 4.90 4.41 14.63
CA PHE A 92 4.94 4.94 16.00
C PHE A 92 3.69 4.61 16.80
N TYR A 93 2.55 4.38 16.15
CA TYR A 93 1.29 3.99 16.81
C TYR A 93 0.50 3.00 15.96
N GLY A 94 -0.11 2.02 16.63
CA GLY A 94 -1.02 1.05 16.00
C GLY A 94 -0.49 -0.38 15.92
N TYR A 95 0.80 -0.63 16.16
CA TYR A 95 1.40 -1.94 15.85
C TYR A 95 0.77 -3.14 16.59
N LEU A 96 0.48 -2.99 17.88
CA LEU A 96 -0.19 -4.03 18.66
C LEU A 96 -1.70 -3.78 18.77
N GLU A 97 -2.07 -2.52 18.92
CA GLU A 97 -3.45 -2.03 19.03
C GLU A 97 -3.47 -0.56 18.62
N ASP A 98 -4.60 -0.10 18.10
CA ASP A 98 -4.82 1.30 17.75
C ASP A 98 -4.62 2.22 18.95
N ASP A 99 -4.07 3.40 18.71
CA ASP A 99 -3.74 4.41 19.72
C ASP A 99 -2.67 3.99 20.75
N LEU A 100 -2.13 2.76 20.66
CA LEU A 100 -0.98 2.34 21.48
C LEU A 100 0.35 2.62 20.77
N PRO A 101 1.37 3.12 21.50
CA PRO A 101 2.71 3.28 20.95
C PRO A 101 3.28 1.96 20.42
N THR A 102 3.84 2.00 19.21
CA THR A 102 4.58 0.88 18.63
C THR A 102 5.78 0.55 19.52
N PRO A 103 6.02 -0.73 19.88
CA PRO A 103 7.14 -1.13 20.72
C PRO A 103 8.48 -0.59 20.18
N HIS A 104 9.34 -0.10 21.07
CA HIS A 104 10.61 0.53 20.69
C HIS A 104 11.49 -0.36 19.81
N GLN A 105 11.47 -1.68 20.03
CA GLN A 105 12.23 -2.62 19.21
C GLN A 105 11.75 -2.62 17.75
N GLU A 106 10.43 -2.63 17.54
CA GLU A 106 9.82 -2.66 16.21
C GLU A 106 10.05 -1.34 15.48
N ASN A 107 9.75 -0.20 16.12
CA ASN A 107 9.93 1.08 15.46
C ASN A 107 11.40 1.40 15.17
N SER A 108 12.33 1.02 16.05
CA SER A 108 13.78 1.21 15.83
C SER A 108 14.27 0.36 14.68
N TYR A 109 13.78 -0.87 14.56
CA TYR A 109 14.08 -1.76 13.45
C TYR A 109 13.65 -1.14 12.12
N LEU A 110 12.40 -0.68 12.01
CA LEU A 110 11.86 -0.06 10.79
C LEU A 110 12.60 1.25 10.45
N ILE A 111 12.78 2.13 11.44
CA ILE A 111 13.47 3.43 11.27
C ILE A 111 14.88 3.25 10.69
N ASN A 112 15.61 2.20 11.07
CA ASN A 112 16.94 1.95 10.52
C ASN A 112 16.91 1.76 9.00
N TYR A 113 15.93 1.03 8.46
CA TYR A 113 15.78 0.90 7.01
C TYR A 113 15.22 2.16 6.36
N LEU A 114 14.24 2.81 6.97
CA LEU A 114 13.65 4.05 6.43
C LEU A 114 14.69 5.18 6.33
N ASN A 115 15.65 5.25 7.26
CA ASN A 115 16.77 6.18 7.17
C ASN A 115 17.64 5.93 5.92
N LEU A 116 17.81 4.68 5.48
CA LEU A 116 18.54 4.38 4.24
C LEU A 116 17.80 4.92 3.00
N ILE A 117 16.46 4.92 3.02
CA ILE A 117 15.64 5.55 1.97
C ILE A 117 15.81 7.07 1.97
N LYS A 118 15.83 7.71 3.14
CA LYS A 118 16.10 9.15 3.25
C LYS A 118 17.50 9.53 2.76
N GLN A 119 18.52 8.70 3.01
CA GLN A 119 19.88 8.92 2.52
C GLN A 119 19.96 8.96 0.99
N ILE A 120 19.12 8.19 0.29
CA ILE A 120 18.98 8.24 -1.18
C ILE A 120 17.91 9.23 -1.67
N LYS A 121 17.44 10.12 -0.77
CA LYS A 121 16.54 11.26 -1.05
C LYS A 121 15.17 10.88 -1.61
N LYS A 122 14.68 9.66 -1.33
CA LYS A 122 13.30 9.28 -1.68
C LYS A 122 12.33 9.65 -0.55
N PRO A 123 11.06 9.99 -0.86
CA PRO A 123 10.03 10.20 0.15
C PRO A 123 9.78 8.94 0.97
N VAL A 124 9.42 9.14 2.24
CA VAL A 124 8.97 8.11 3.17
C VAL A 124 7.62 8.54 3.71
N PHE A 125 6.59 7.78 3.40
CA PHE A 125 5.25 7.96 3.94
C PHE A 125 5.09 7.10 5.20
N SER A 126 4.49 7.65 6.25
CA SER A 126 4.18 6.92 7.48
C SER A 126 2.68 7.00 7.73
N ILE A 127 2.08 5.86 8.04
CA ILE A 127 0.69 5.74 8.43
C ILE A 127 0.68 5.22 9.87
N ASP A 128 0.15 6.00 10.79
CA ASP A 128 -0.03 5.58 12.19
C ASP A 128 -1.53 5.49 12.50
N TYR A 129 -1.91 4.52 13.33
CA TYR A 129 -3.30 4.33 13.73
C TYR A 129 -3.49 4.80 15.17
N ALA A 130 -4.02 6.01 15.32
CA ALA A 130 -4.25 6.68 16.58
C ALA A 130 -5.49 7.58 16.50
N PHE A 131 -6.15 7.79 17.64
CA PHE A 131 -7.38 8.57 17.72
C PHE A 131 -7.42 9.55 18.89
N SER A 132 -6.52 9.44 19.88
CA SER A 132 -6.42 10.47 20.93
C SER A 132 -5.61 11.67 20.45
N ASP A 133 -6.08 12.89 20.74
CA ASP A 133 -5.44 14.13 20.28
C ASP A 133 -3.95 14.21 20.65
N GLN A 134 -3.58 13.68 21.83
CA GLN A 134 -2.21 13.59 22.30
C GLN A 134 -1.36 12.69 21.41
N ASN A 135 -1.84 11.47 21.09
CA ASN A 135 -1.09 10.51 20.29
C ASN A 135 -1.03 10.92 18.82
N VAL A 136 -2.11 11.50 18.28
CA VAL A 136 -2.13 12.11 16.93
C VAL A 136 -1.06 13.20 16.83
N THR A 137 -1.04 14.14 17.76
CA THR A 137 -0.05 15.24 17.78
C THR A 137 1.37 14.70 17.93
N HIS A 138 1.56 13.69 18.78
CA HIS A 138 2.87 13.09 19.02
C HIS A 138 3.38 12.31 17.81
N SER A 139 2.55 11.52 17.13
CA SER A 139 2.90 10.86 15.86
C SER A 139 3.36 11.87 14.81
N TYR A 140 2.62 12.96 14.62
CA TYR A 140 3.01 14.03 13.68
C TYR A 140 4.36 14.65 14.04
N PHE A 141 4.65 14.85 15.32
CA PHE A 141 5.94 15.35 15.81
C PHE A 141 7.09 14.36 15.55
N LEU A 142 6.93 13.09 15.92
CA LEU A 142 7.95 12.05 15.75
C LEU A 142 8.32 11.84 14.28
N ASN A 143 7.31 11.76 13.40
CA ASN A 143 7.51 11.67 11.96
C ASN A 143 8.19 12.91 11.37
N SER A 144 7.80 14.10 11.83
CA SER A 144 8.40 15.36 11.38
C SER A 144 9.89 15.44 11.70
N ASN A 145 10.31 14.96 12.88
CA ASN A 145 11.73 14.93 13.28
C ASN A 145 12.58 13.97 12.44
N LYS A 146 11.96 13.10 11.64
CA LYS A 146 12.62 12.16 10.73
C LYS A 146 12.52 12.58 9.26
N ASP A 147 11.94 13.75 8.97
CA ASP A 147 11.58 14.19 7.62
C ASP A 147 10.69 13.18 6.88
N PHE A 148 9.82 12.47 7.60
CA PHE A 148 8.79 11.62 7.00
C PHE A 148 7.54 12.45 6.68
N ILE A 149 6.69 11.91 5.81
CA ILE A 149 5.39 12.48 5.47
C ILE A 149 4.34 11.64 6.20
N PRO A 150 3.80 12.13 7.33
CA PRO A 150 2.86 11.37 8.16
C PRO A 150 1.40 11.54 7.73
N PHE A 151 0.62 10.48 7.98
CA PHE A 151 -0.84 10.50 8.05
C PHE A 151 -1.26 9.67 9.26
N VAL A 152 -2.17 10.22 10.07
CA VAL A 152 -2.76 9.49 11.21
C VAL A 152 -4.21 9.20 10.89
N ALA A 153 -4.61 7.94 11.03
CA ALA A 153 -5.93 7.47 10.61
C ALA A 153 -6.61 6.60 11.67
N LYS A 154 -7.92 6.44 11.55
CA LYS A 154 -8.58 5.24 12.06
C LYS A 154 -8.32 4.09 11.11
N ARG A 155 -8.11 2.89 11.65
CA ARG A 155 -7.69 1.76 10.85
C ARG A 155 -8.70 1.29 9.82
N GLU A 156 -9.98 1.56 10.04
CA GLU A 156 -11.02 1.24 9.05
C GLU A 156 -10.84 1.96 7.70
N LEU A 157 -10.05 3.05 7.64
CA LEU A 157 -9.77 3.85 6.44
C LEU A 157 -11.04 4.21 5.65
N ASN A 158 -12.12 4.51 6.38
CA ASN A 158 -13.46 4.74 5.85
C ASN A 158 -14.00 6.15 6.11
N GLU A 159 -13.15 7.07 6.54
CA GLU A 159 -13.51 8.46 6.77
C GLU A 159 -12.40 9.41 6.32
N ILE A 160 -12.81 10.57 5.81
CA ILE A 160 -11.90 11.71 5.62
C ILE A 160 -11.80 12.42 6.98
N PRO A 161 -10.60 12.56 7.57
CA PRO A 161 -10.45 13.22 8.85
C PRO A 161 -11.04 14.64 8.81
N GLN A 162 -11.86 14.96 9.82
CA GLN A 162 -12.46 16.30 9.97
C GLN A 162 -11.50 17.30 10.65
N SER A 163 -10.36 16.80 11.15
CA SER A 163 -9.30 17.62 11.73
C SER A 163 -8.58 18.42 10.64
N LYS A 164 -7.87 19.47 11.06
CA LYS A 164 -7.06 20.27 10.15
C LYS A 164 -6.01 19.40 9.46
N ILE A 165 -5.89 19.53 8.14
CA ILE A 165 -4.87 18.83 7.36
C ILE A 165 -3.48 19.25 7.86
N PHE A 166 -2.70 18.28 8.33
CA PHE A 166 -1.33 18.51 8.76
C PHE A 166 -0.48 18.97 7.57
N ARG A 167 0.30 20.06 7.72
CA ARG A 167 1.11 20.66 6.63
C ARG A 167 0.33 20.99 5.35
N GLU A 168 -0.95 21.34 5.48
CA GLU A 168 -1.75 21.88 4.37
C GLU A 168 -1.04 23.07 3.72
N ASN A 169 -1.13 23.16 2.39
CA ASN A 169 -0.52 24.23 1.63
C ASN A 169 -1.26 24.48 0.30
N THR A 170 -1.00 25.66 -0.29
CA THR A 170 -1.64 26.11 -1.53
C THR A 170 -0.86 25.77 -2.80
N ARG A 171 0.22 24.96 -2.72
CA ARG A 171 1.08 24.69 -3.87
C ARG A 171 0.38 23.75 -4.84
N ASP A 172 0.64 23.96 -6.12
CA ASP A 172 0.48 22.92 -7.13
C ASP A 172 1.52 21.82 -6.91
N ILE A 173 1.07 20.57 -6.95
CA ILE A 173 1.91 19.38 -6.77
C ILE A 173 1.95 18.65 -8.09
N GLN A 174 3.13 18.64 -8.71
CA GLN A 174 3.39 17.98 -9.99
C GLN A 174 4.30 16.76 -9.81
N LYS A 175 5.09 16.72 -8.74
CA LYS A 175 6.04 15.64 -8.45
C LYS A 175 5.89 15.11 -7.04
N LEU A 176 6.20 13.83 -6.86
CA LEU A 176 6.05 13.14 -5.58
C LEU A 176 6.92 13.77 -4.48
N GLU A 177 8.09 14.33 -4.82
CA GLU A 177 8.99 14.99 -3.88
C GLU A 177 8.44 16.32 -3.33
N GLU A 178 7.39 16.86 -3.93
CA GLU A 178 6.73 18.10 -3.51
C GLU A 178 5.64 17.86 -2.46
N VAL A 179 5.18 16.62 -2.31
CA VAL A 179 4.11 16.21 -1.40
C VAL A 179 4.53 16.46 0.05
N ARG A 180 3.67 17.16 0.81
CA ARG A 180 3.89 17.47 2.23
C ARG A 180 2.84 16.85 3.16
N ASN A 181 1.73 16.40 2.60
CA ASN A 181 0.61 15.78 3.29
C ASN A 181 -0.13 14.85 2.33
N PHE A 182 -0.84 13.85 2.83
CA PHE A 182 -1.60 12.92 1.99
C PHE A 182 -2.82 12.40 2.73
N LEU A 183 -3.79 11.90 1.97
CA LEU A 183 -4.94 11.14 2.47
C LEU A 183 -4.77 9.68 2.07
N TYR A 184 -5.00 8.77 3.02
CA TYR A 184 -5.09 7.34 2.78
C TYR A 184 -6.51 6.87 3.09
N LEU A 185 -7.28 6.49 2.06
CA LEU A 185 -8.70 6.15 2.17
C LEU A 185 -9.02 4.99 1.22
N LEU A 186 -9.24 3.80 1.77
CA LEU A 186 -9.42 2.58 0.99
C LEU A 186 -10.82 1.96 1.12
N ASN A 187 -11.56 2.30 2.17
CA ASN A 187 -12.86 1.70 2.46
C ASN A 187 -13.98 2.72 2.23
N PHE A 188 -14.69 2.60 1.11
CA PHE A 188 -15.74 3.57 0.77
C PHE A 188 -17.12 3.27 1.37
N SER A 189 -17.21 2.35 2.34
CA SER A 189 -18.49 1.90 2.91
C SER A 189 -19.34 3.00 3.58
N ASN A 190 -18.72 4.11 4.01
CA ASN A 190 -19.42 5.24 4.59
C ASN A 190 -19.96 6.26 3.57
N PHE A 191 -19.66 6.08 2.27
CA PHE A 191 -20.14 6.94 1.20
C PHE A 191 -21.31 6.27 0.48
N ARG A 192 -22.39 7.01 0.25
CA ARG A 192 -23.63 6.45 -0.33
C ARG A 192 -23.48 6.17 -1.82
N SER A 193 -22.62 6.92 -2.50
CA SER A 193 -22.31 6.74 -3.91
C SER A 193 -20.89 7.19 -4.25
N LYS A 194 -20.42 6.80 -5.44
CA LYS A 194 -19.12 7.22 -5.97
C LYS A 194 -19.07 8.73 -6.19
N GLU A 195 -20.19 9.34 -6.60
CA GLU A 195 -20.31 10.79 -6.77
C GLU A 195 -20.13 11.52 -5.44
N GLU A 196 -20.79 11.07 -4.36
CA GLU A 196 -20.61 11.66 -3.03
C GLU A 196 -19.14 11.58 -2.56
N LEU A 197 -18.49 10.43 -2.79
CA LEU A 197 -17.07 10.26 -2.49
C LEU A 197 -16.20 11.25 -3.27
N ILE A 198 -16.43 11.39 -4.59
CA ILE A 198 -15.67 12.30 -5.45
C ILE A 198 -15.85 13.75 -5.00
N ASP A 199 -17.08 14.18 -4.74
CA ASP A 199 -17.38 15.53 -4.26
C ASP A 199 -16.65 15.82 -2.95
N LYS A 200 -16.69 14.86 -2.00
CA LYS A 200 -16.00 14.99 -0.71
C LYS A 200 -14.48 15.04 -0.84
N LEU A 201 -13.90 14.22 -1.71
CA LEU A 201 -12.45 14.24 -1.95
C LEU A 201 -12.03 15.55 -2.63
N ALA A 202 -12.81 16.04 -3.59
CA ALA A 202 -12.55 17.28 -4.32
C ALA A 202 -12.51 18.50 -3.40
N GLU A 203 -13.30 18.52 -2.31
CA GLU A 203 -13.30 19.58 -1.30
C GLU A 203 -11.99 19.67 -0.48
N THR A 204 -11.19 18.61 -0.44
CA THR A 204 -9.97 18.57 0.38
C THR A 204 -8.76 19.24 -0.30
N ASN A 205 -7.75 19.63 0.48
CA ASN A 205 -6.49 20.21 -0.02
C ASN A 205 -5.26 19.30 0.14
N TYR A 206 -5.48 17.99 0.24
CA TYR A 206 -4.36 17.04 0.32
C TYR A 206 -3.48 17.10 -0.93
N ASP A 207 -2.15 17.05 -0.77
CA ASP A 207 -1.18 17.07 -1.87
C ASP A 207 -1.19 15.75 -2.67
N LEU A 208 -1.59 14.66 -2.02
CA LEU A 208 -1.63 13.31 -2.55
C LEU A 208 -2.87 12.59 -2.01
N LEU A 209 -3.63 11.96 -2.90
CA LEU A 209 -4.68 11.00 -2.54
C LEU A 209 -4.19 9.58 -2.83
N ILE A 210 -4.24 8.70 -1.84
CA ILE A 210 -4.06 7.26 -2.01
C ILE A 210 -5.42 6.62 -1.75
N ILE A 211 -6.03 6.12 -2.83
CA ILE A 211 -7.40 5.60 -2.81
C ILE A 211 -7.49 4.26 -3.55
N ASP A 212 -8.56 3.51 -3.31
CA ASP A 212 -8.89 2.37 -4.14
C ASP A 212 -9.26 2.80 -5.58
N ALA A 213 -8.94 1.95 -6.57
CA ALA A 213 -9.26 2.20 -7.98
C ALA A 213 -10.72 1.88 -8.33
N PHE A 214 -11.48 1.27 -7.40
CA PHE A 214 -12.86 0.86 -7.61
C PHE A 214 -13.77 1.30 -6.45
N PHE A 215 -14.95 1.79 -6.80
CA PHE A 215 -16.06 1.91 -5.87
C PHE A 215 -16.80 0.57 -5.76
N GLY A 216 -16.39 -0.26 -4.81
CA GLY A 216 -16.86 -1.64 -4.73
C GLY A 216 -16.20 -2.55 -5.77
N ARG A 217 -16.90 -3.61 -6.24
CA ARG A 217 -16.25 -4.69 -7.00
C ARG A 217 -15.96 -4.38 -8.47
N PHE A 218 -16.89 -3.70 -9.16
CA PHE A 218 -16.89 -3.58 -10.62
C PHE A 218 -16.92 -2.15 -11.13
N ASP A 219 -17.18 -1.17 -10.27
CA ASP A 219 -17.27 0.23 -10.66
C ASP A 219 -15.90 0.90 -10.54
N ALA A 220 -15.08 0.77 -11.59
CA ALA A 220 -13.79 1.44 -11.68
C ALA A 220 -13.99 2.95 -11.86
N PHE A 221 -13.11 3.76 -11.26
CA PHE A 221 -13.06 5.18 -11.61
C PHE A 221 -12.69 5.37 -13.08
N SER A 222 -13.35 6.32 -13.73
CA SER A 222 -13.10 6.75 -15.11
C SER A 222 -11.95 7.77 -15.18
N ALA A 223 -11.47 8.03 -16.40
CA ALA A 223 -10.42 9.01 -16.63
C ALA A 223 -10.86 10.43 -16.22
N GLU A 224 -12.13 10.77 -16.46
CA GLU A 224 -12.73 12.05 -16.12
C GLU A 224 -12.84 12.24 -14.60
N GLU A 225 -13.23 11.18 -13.87
CA GLU A 225 -13.32 11.20 -12.41
C GLU A 225 -11.94 11.32 -11.75
N ILE A 226 -10.93 10.60 -12.25
CA ILE A 226 -9.57 10.78 -11.71
C ILE A 226 -8.99 12.15 -12.08
N ALA A 227 -9.26 12.65 -13.29
CA ALA A 227 -8.84 13.98 -13.69
C ALA A 227 -9.47 15.07 -12.81
N SER A 228 -10.71 14.90 -12.34
CA SER A 228 -11.32 15.84 -11.39
C SER A 228 -10.66 15.76 -10.02
N LEU A 229 -10.34 14.56 -9.52
CA LEU A 229 -9.67 14.34 -8.24
C LEU A 229 -8.23 14.87 -8.19
N LYS A 230 -7.58 15.06 -9.34
CA LYS A 230 -6.27 15.73 -9.43
C LYS A 230 -6.32 17.24 -9.14
N LYS A 231 -7.51 17.80 -8.89
CA LYS A 231 -7.68 19.18 -8.42
C LYS A 231 -8.01 19.23 -6.93
N LYS A 232 -7.37 20.15 -6.22
CA LYS A 232 -7.61 20.50 -4.82
C LYS A 232 -8.86 21.36 -4.69
N GLY A 233 -9.44 21.39 -3.49
CA GLY A 233 -10.56 22.29 -3.17
C GLY A 233 -10.21 23.76 -3.36
N ASN A 234 -8.94 24.13 -3.16
CA ASN A 234 -8.41 25.46 -3.43
C ASN A 234 -8.06 25.73 -4.92
N GLY A 235 -8.33 24.78 -5.82
CA GLY A 235 -8.04 24.88 -7.25
C GLY A 235 -6.63 24.45 -7.68
N GLY A 236 -5.70 24.20 -6.75
CA GLY A 236 -4.36 23.72 -7.05
C GLY A 236 -4.33 22.26 -7.52
N SER A 237 -3.21 21.83 -8.09
CA SER A 237 -3.02 20.44 -8.54
C SER A 237 -2.55 19.52 -7.41
N ARG A 238 -2.99 18.27 -7.43
CA ARG A 238 -2.55 17.18 -6.55
C ARG A 238 -2.29 15.90 -7.35
N LEU A 239 -1.62 14.94 -6.73
CA LEU A 239 -1.42 13.60 -7.28
C LEU A 239 -2.49 12.62 -6.76
N VAL A 240 -2.85 11.62 -7.57
CA VAL A 240 -3.80 10.56 -7.21
C VAL A 240 -3.19 9.19 -7.51
N ILE A 241 -3.08 8.34 -6.50
CA ILE A 241 -2.42 7.02 -6.55
C ILE A 241 -3.43 5.94 -6.19
N ALA A 242 -3.42 4.85 -6.98
CA ALA A 242 -4.31 3.72 -6.77
C ALA A 242 -3.68 2.67 -5.85
N TYR A 243 -4.43 2.21 -4.85
CA TYR A 243 -4.12 0.98 -4.12
C TYR A 243 -4.16 -0.23 -5.05
N MET A 244 -3.19 -1.13 -4.91
CA MET A 244 -3.14 -2.40 -5.64
C MET A 244 -2.41 -3.47 -4.82
N SER A 245 -3.16 -4.43 -4.28
CA SER A 245 -2.58 -5.63 -3.66
C SER A 245 -1.89 -6.51 -4.70
N ILE A 246 -0.64 -6.90 -4.44
CA ILE A 246 0.16 -7.73 -5.35
C ILE A 246 0.62 -9.06 -4.75
N GLY A 247 0.48 -9.22 -3.44
CA GLY A 247 0.81 -10.44 -2.70
C GLY A 247 -0.39 -11.24 -2.19
N GLU A 248 -1.61 -10.72 -2.37
CA GLU A 248 -2.87 -11.41 -2.09
C GLU A 248 -3.88 -11.24 -3.22
N ALA A 249 -4.75 -12.23 -3.37
CA ALA A 249 -5.96 -12.16 -4.18
C ALA A 249 -7.16 -11.87 -3.26
N GLU A 250 -7.97 -10.91 -3.65
CA GLU A 250 -9.12 -10.41 -2.90
C GLU A 250 -10.42 -10.86 -3.60
N GLU A 251 -11.27 -11.60 -2.89
CA GLU A 251 -12.47 -12.22 -3.47
C GLU A 251 -13.51 -11.21 -4.00
N TYR A 252 -13.46 -9.99 -3.47
CA TYR A 252 -14.31 -8.88 -3.83
C TYR A 252 -13.76 -8.04 -5.00
N ARG A 253 -12.69 -8.47 -5.68
CA ARG A 253 -12.15 -7.79 -6.86
C ARG A 253 -12.78 -8.28 -8.16
N PHE A 254 -12.66 -7.46 -9.20
CA PHE A 254 -13.17 -7.76 -10.54
C PHE A 254 -12.57 -9.04 -11.15
N TYR A 255 -11.32 -9.40 -10.78
CA TYR A 255 -10.62 -10.54 -11.36
C TYR A 255 -10.98 -11.87 -10.71
N TRP A 256 -11.61 -11.86 -9.52
CA TRP A 256 -11.94 -13.07 -8.79
C TRP A 256 -12.97 -13.89 -9.55
N GLN A 257 -12.69 -15.19 -9.73
CA GLN A 257 -13.62 -16.12 -10.34
C GLN A 257 -14.19 -17.05 -9.27
N LYS A 258 -15.51 -17.13 -9.18
CA LYS A 258 -16.21 -17.91 -8.14
C LYS A 258 -15.80 -19.39 -8.10
N ASN A 259 -15.41 -19.97 -9.23
CA ASN A 259 -14.95 -21.35 -9.29
C ASN A 259 -13.62 -21.59 -8.55
N TRP A 260 -12.85 -20.56 -8.19
CA TRP A 260 -11.63 -20.71 -7.40
C TRP A 260 -11.89 -21.23 -5.98
N GLU A 261 -13.09 -21.03 -5.44
CA GLU A 261 -13.52 -21.60 -4.15
C GLU A 261 -13.55 -23.15 -4.17
N THR A 262 -13.81 -23.73 -5.34
CA THR A 262 -13.86 -25.20 -5.53
C THR A 262 -12.60 -25.73 -6.21
N TYR A 263 -12.05 -24.96 -7.15
CA TYR A 263 -10.91 -25.31 -7.98
C TYR A 263 -9.88 -24.19 -7.93
N ALA A 264 -9.19 -24.10 -6.79
CA ALA A 264 -8.18 -23.09 -6.55
C ALA A 264 -7.06 -23.18 -7.61
N PRO A 265 -6.71 -22.07 -8.29
CA PRO A 265 -5.54 -22.04 -9.15
C PRO A 265 -4.27 -22.40 -8.37
N ALA A 266 -3.27 -22.99 -9.03
CA ALA A 266 -2.03 -23.44 -8.37
C ALA A 266 -1.22 -22.32 -7.69
N TRP A 267 -1.51 -21.06 -8.03
CA TRP A 267 -0.92 -19.87 -7.44
C TRP A 267 -1.72 -19.29 -6.27
N LEU A 268 -2.97 -19.68 -6.07
CA LEU A 268 -3.81 -19.26 -4.95
C LEU A 268 -3.54 -20.17 -3.75
N THR A 269 -3.28 -19.60 -2.57
CA THR A 269 -2.94 -20.37 -1.38
C THR A 269 -3.99 -20.16 -0.28
N LYS A 270 -3.59 -20.18 1.00
CA LYS A 270 -4.53 -20.09 2.12
C LYS A 270 -5.14 -18.69 2.23
N GLU A 271 -6.38 -18.67 2.70
CA GLU A 271 -7.02 -17.44 3.17
C GLU A 271 -6.21 -16.86 4.33
N ASN A 272 -6.11 -15.55 4.36
CA ASN A 272 -5.48 -14.80 5.42
C ASN A 272 -6.42 -14.82 6.65
N PRO A 273 -6.01 -15.41 7.79
CA PRO A 273 -6.89 -15.56 8.95
C PRO A 273 -7.30 -14.22 9.58
N ASN A 274 -6.54 -13.16 9.33
CA ASN A 274 -6.82 -11.82 9.83
C ASN A 274 -7.67 -11.00 8.85
N TRP A 275 -7.81 -11.47 7.60
CA TRP A 275 -8.43 -10.74 6.50
C TRP A 275 -9.30 -11.67 5.67
N ALA A 276 -10.54 -11.88 6.12
CA ALA A 276 -11.48 -12.74 5.41
C ALA A 276 -11.65 -12.30 3.95
N GLY A 277 -11.70 -13.29 3.05
CA GLY A 277 -11.77 -13.07 1.60
C GLY A 277 -10.46 -12.66 0.93
N ASN A 278 -9.36 -12.55 1.68
CA ASN A 278 -8.02 -12.30 1.13
C ASN A 278 -7.21 -13.59 1.17
N TYR A 279 -6.51 -13.92 0.08
CA TYR A 279 -5.79 -15.18 -0.08
C TYR A 279 -4.35 -14.93 -0.51
N LYS A 280 -3.37 -15.47 0.22
CA LYS A 280 -1.95 -15.34 -0.17
C LYS A 280 -1.74 -15.94 -1.57
N VAL A 281 -0.94 -15.29 -2.40
CA VAL A 281 -0.66 -15.77 -3.78
C VAL A 281 0.83 -16.03 -3.98
N LYS A 282 1.16 -17.08 -4.75
CA LYS A 282 2.51 -17.29 -5.28
C LYS A 282 2.78 -16.22 -6.31
N TYR A 283 3.14 -15.03 -5.85
CA TYR A 283 3.19 -13.80 -6.65
C TYR A 283 4.21 -13.84 -7.81
N TRP A 284 5.11 -14.84 -7.82
CA TRP A 284 6.00 -15.12 -8.94
C TRP A 284 5.34 -15.87 -10.11
N HIS A 285 4.14 -16.45 -9.91
CA HIS A 285 3.46 -17.27 -10.90
C HIS A 285 2.93 -16.44 -12.09
N THR A 286 3.08 -16.99 -13.31
CA THR A 286 2.73 -16.29 -14.55
C THR A 286 1.27 -15.85 -14.61
N ASP A 287 0.33 -16.69 -14.19
CA ASP A 287 -1.10 -16.37 -14.25
C ASP A 287 -1.48 -15.22 -13.31
N TRP A 288 -0.89 -15.17 -12.11
CA TRP A 288 -1.04 -14.02 -11.22
C TRP A 288 -0.46 -12.76 -11.84
N LYS A 289 0.73 -12.84 -12.44
CA LYS A 289 1.33 -11.72 -13.17
C LYS A 289 0.46 -11.25 -14.35
N ASN A 290 -0.28 -12.14 -14.99
CA ASN A 290 -1.25 -11.80 -16.05
C ASN A 290 -2.44 -11.00 -15.52
N ILE A 291 -2.94 -11.34 -14.33
CA ILE A 291 -3.98 -10.57 -13.63
C ILE A 291 -3.46 -9.19 -13.21
N ILE A 292 -2.24 -9.12 -12.65
CA ILE A 292 -1.71 -7.89 -12.07
C ILE A 292 -1.20 -6.89 -13.12
N TYR A 293 -0.38 -7.29 -14.08
CA TYR A 293 0.25 -6.31 -15.00
C TYR A 293 0.52 -6.76 -16.43
N ARG A 294 0.61 -8.07 -16.74
CA ARG A 294 1.06 -8.49 -18.08
C ARG A 294 -0.01 -8.36 -19.15
N SER A 295 -1.28 -8.63 -18.82
CA SER A 295 -2.37 -8.61 -19.80
C SER A 295 -2.91 -7.20 -20.06
N GLU A 296 -3.57 -7.01 -21.21
CA GLU A 296 -4.26 -5.75 -21.54
C GLU A 296 -5.58 -5.56 -20.75
N ASN A 297 -6.01 -6.56 -19.99
CA ASN A 297 -7.14 -6.45 -19.06
C ASN A 297 -6.68 -6.50 -17.59
N SER A 298 -5.37 -6.35 -17.35
CA SER A 298 -4.77 -6.44 -16.01
C SER A 298 -5.22 -5.30 -15.10
N TYR A 299 -5.07 -5.51 -13.79
CA TYR A 299 -5.35 -4.50 -12.78
C TYR A 299 -4.55 -3.22 -13.06
N LEU A 300 -3.24 -3.31 -13.27
CA LEU A 300 -2.41 -2.17 -13.63
C LEU A 300 -2.93 -1.45 -14.88
N ARG A 301 -3.37 -2.16 -15.92
CA ARG A 301 -3.90 -1.53 -17.13
C ARG A 301 -5.17 -0.73 -16.85
N LYS A 302 -6.07 -1.24 -16.00
CA LYS A 302 -7.29 -0.51 -15.60
C LYS A 302 -6.93 0.78 -14.87
N ILE A 303 -5.99 0.72 -13.92
CA ILE A 303 -5.48 1.89 -13.19
C ILE A 303 -4.88 2.93 -14.15
N GLN A 304 -4.05 2.49 -15.10
CA GLN A 304 -3.44 3.38 -16.08
C GLN A 304 -4.46 4.02 -17.02
N ASN A 305 -5.46 3.27 -17.46
CA ASN A 305 -6.50 3.78 -18.35
C ASN A 305 -7.41 4.80 -17.64
N ALA A 306 -7.62 4.65 -16.33
CA ALA A 306 -8.29 5.64 -15.50
C ALA A 306 -7.43 6.88 -15.22
N GLY A 307 -6.14 6.90 -15.60
CA GLY A 307 -5.31 8.10 -15.51
C GLY A 307 -4.72 8.39 -14.12
N PHE A 308 -4.67 7.41 -13.21
CA PHE A 308 -3.92 7.53 -11.96
C PHE A 308 -2.43 7.85 -12.20
N ASP A 309 -1.81 8.60 -11.30
CA ASP A 309 -0.39 8.99 -11.39
C ASP A 309 0.57 7.86 -11.00
N GLY A 310 0.05 6.82 -10.35
CA GLY A 310 0.86 5.71 -9.88
C GLY A 310 0.07 4.65 -9.13
N VAL A 311 0.81 3.72 -8.53
CA VAL A 311 0.29 2.66 -7.67
C VAL A 311 0.96 2.63 -6.31
N TYR A 312 0.13 2.38 -5.31
CA TYR A 312 0.49 2.03 -3.95
C TYR A 312 0.38 0.51 -3.83
N LEU A 313 1.53 -0.17 -3.71
CA LEU A 313 1.63 -1.62 -3.80
C LEU A 313 1.56 -2.23 -2.40
N ASP A 314 0.55 -3.04 -2.17
CA ASP A 314 0.33 -3.68 -0.88
C ASP A 314 0.61 -5.18 -0.90
N ILE A 315 0.80 -5.73 0.30
CA ILE A 315 1.18 -7.12 0.59
C ILE A 315 2.56 -7.44 0.00
N ILE A 316 3.47 -6.45 0.09
CA ILE A 316 4.89 -6.59 -0.27
C ILE A 316 5.56 -7.64 0.62
N ASP A 317 5.19 -7.68 1.89
CA ASP A 317 5.64 -8.63 2.91
C ASP A 317 5.16 -10.08 2.69
N ALA A 318 4.43 -10.39 1.60
CA ALA A 318 4.06 -11.75 1.24
C ALA A 318 5.26 -12.71 1.15
N PHE A 319 6.48 -12.20 0.93
CA PHE A 319 7.68 -13.04 0.98
C PHE A 319 7.87 -13.70 2.35
N GLU A 320 7.45 -13.06 3.45
CA GLU A 320 7.60 -13.61 4.80
C GLU A 320 6.73 -14.85 4.99
N TYR A 321 5.52 -14.84 4.42
CA TYR A 321 4.63 -16.00 4.43
C TYR A 321 5.34 -17.22 3.83
N PHE A 322 5.88 -17.10 2.62
CA PHE A 322 6.54 -18.20 1.92
C PHE A 322 7.93 -18.54 2.46
N GLU A 323 8.63 -17.56 3.04
CA GLU A 323 9.84 -17.85 3.82
C GLU A 323 9.52 -18.68 5.06
N ASN A 324 8.28 -18.57 5.58
CA ASN A 324 7.84 -19.22 6.79
C ASN A 324 7.08 -20.54 6.66
N GLU A 325 6.66 -20.90 5.45
CA GLU A 325 6.25 -22.29 5.10
C GLU A 325 7.41 -23.28 5.32
#